data_AF-A0A843E445-F1
#
_entry.id   AF-A0A843E445-F1
#
_cell.length_a   1.000
_cell.length_b   1.000
_cell.length_c   1.000
_cell.angle_alpha   90.00
_cell.angle_beta   90.00
_cell.angle_gamma   90.00
#
_symmetry.space_group_name_H-M   'P 1'
#
loop_
_entity.id
_entity.type
_entity.pdbx_description
1 polymer ?
#
loop_
_entity_poly.entity_id
_entity_poly.type
_entity_poly.pdbx_seq_one_letter_code
_entity_poly.pdbx_strand_id
1 'polypeptide(L)' 'CQSRYGNGWDMAVKVPAVRKMRQAIGRLIRSETDRGVAVILDRRAVDLAGIDVEYMEDPVASVREFFING' A
#
# COMPACT_ATOMS: atom_id res chain seq x y z
N CYS A 1 -4.68 -5.71 -36.33
CA CYS A 1 -4.98 -5.83 -34.89
C CYS A 1 -3.68 -5.74 -34.10
N GLN A 2 -3.40 -4.59 -33.49
CA GLN A 2 -2.21 -4.41 -32.67
C GLN A 2 -2.42 -5.09 -31.31
N SER A 3 -1.43 -5.90 -30.93
CA SER A 3 -1.27 -6.53 -29.62
C SER A 3 -1.43 -5.50 -28.49
N ARG A 4 -2.63 -5.38 -27.92
CA ARG A 4 -2.91 -4.53 -26.73
C ARG A 4 -2.72 -5.26 -25.40
N TYR A 5 -2.35 -6.54 -25.42
CA TYR A 5 -2.40 -7.40 -24.23
C TYR A 5 -1.06 -8.09 -23.96
N GLY A 6 0.01 -7.30 -23.82
CA GLY A 6 1.25 -7.78 -23.21
C GLY A 6 1.21 -7.72 -21.67
N ASN A 7 0.27 -6.96 -21.10
CA ASN A 7 0.22 -6.60 -19.68
C ASN A 7 -1.10 -6.98 -18.98
N GLY A 8 -1.80 -7.99 -19.51
CA GLY A 8 -3.13 -8.39 -19.02
C GLY A 8 -3.11 -8.83 -17.55
N TRP A 9 -2.05 -9.54 -17.11
CA TRP A 9 -1.87 -9.94 -15.72
C TRP A 9 -1.67 -8.75 -14.79
N ASP A 10 -0.80 -7.82 -15.16
CA ASP A 10 -0.51 -6.62 -14.35
C ASP A 10 -1.77 -5.77 -14.15
N MET A 11 -2.54 -5.55 -15.21
CA MET A 11 -3.78 -4.76 -15.12
C MET A 11 -4.90 -5.53 -14.40
N ALA A 12 -5.03 -6.85 -14.59
CA ALA A 12 -6.09 -7.64 -13.98
C ALA A 12 -5.83 -7.98 -12.50
N VAL A 13 -4.56 -7.99 -12.06
CA VAL A 13 -4.19 -8.41 -10.69
C VAL A 13 -3.68 -7.26 -9.85
N LYS A 14 -2.71 -6.47 -10.35
CA LYS A 14 -2.12 -5.38 -9.56
C LYS A 14 -3.12 -4.25 -9.35
N VAL A 15 -3.88 -3.85 -10.38
CA VAL A 15 -4.83 -2.73 -10.27
C VAL A 15 -5.95 -3.02 -9.25
N PRO A 16 -6.60 -4.20 -9.23
CA PRO A 16 -7.58 -4.50 -8.19
C PRO A 16 -6.98 -4.60 -6.79
N ALA A 17 -5.75 -5.12 -6.66
CA ALA A 17 -5.04 -5.18 -5.38
C ALA A 17 -4.78 -3.77 -4.82
N VAL A 18 -4.19 -2.88 -5.63
CA VAL A 18 -3.95 -1.48 -5.25
C VAL A 18 -5.23 -0.77 -4.86
N ARG A 19 -6.32 -0.97 -5.63
CA ARG A 19 -7.63 -0.38 -5.31
C ARG A 19 -8.14 -0.83 -3.95
N LYS A 20 -8.07 -2.13 -3.63
CA LYS A 20 -8.51 -2.65 -2.33
C LYS A 20 -7.65 -2.10 -1.18
N MET A 21 -6.33 -2.06 -1.36
CA MET A 21 -5.41 -1.49 -0.38
C MET A 21 -5.70 -0.01 -0.11
N ARG A 22 -5.86 0.80 -1.17
CA ARG A 22 -6.23 2.23 -1.04
C ARG A 22 -7.56 2.42 -0.32
N GLN A 23 -8.56 1.59 -0.60
CA GLN A 23 -9.85 1.64 0.11
C GLN A 23 -9.70 1.30 1.60
N ALA A 24 -8.84 0.33 1.95
CA ALA A 24 -8.54 0.01 3.35
C ALA A 24 -7.79 1.16 4.06
N ILE A 25 -6.78 1.74 3.40
CA ILE A 25 -6.03 2.90 3.91
C ILE A 25 -6.95 4.11 4.09
N GLY A 26 -7.89 4.35 3.15
CA GLY A 26 -8.87 5.43 3.27
C GLY A 26 -9.86 5.26 4.44
N ARG A 27 -10.01 4.05 5.00
CA ARG A 27 -10.78 3.86 6.25
C ARG A 27 -9.97 4.25 7.49
N LEU A 28 -8.65 4.28 7.39
CA LEU A 28 -7.73 4.60 8.49
C LEU A 28 -7.61 6.11 8.70
N ILE A 29 -7.53 6.88 7.61
CA ILE A 29 -7.42 8.36 7.66
C ILE A 29 -8.77 8.95 7.24
N ARG A 30 -9.57 9.42 8.21
CA ARG A 30 -10.91 9.98 7.96
C ARG A 30 -11.05 11.47 8.27
N SER A 31 -10.07 12.05 8.96
CA SER A 31 -9.97 13.49 9.22
C SER A 31 -8.51 13.96 9.10
N GLU A 32 -8.30 15.26 8.90
CA GLU A 32 -6.94 15.85 8.83
C GLU A 32 -6.14 15.70 10.13
N THR A 33 -6.81 15.43 11.25
CA THR A 33 -6.17 15.20 12.55
C THR A 33 -5.95 13.72 12.86
N ASP A 34 -6.46 12.82 12.02
CA ASP A 34 -6.33 11.38 12.24
C ASP A 34 -4.91 10.92 11.87
N ARG A 35 -4.21 10.33 12.84
CA ARG A 35 -2.92 9.66 12.63
C ARG A 35 -3.10 8.16 12.71
N GLY A 36 -2.56 7.44 11.73
CA GLY A 36 -2.59 5.98 11.70
C GLY A 36 -1.50 5.41 10.80
N VAL A 37 -1.09 4.18 11.10
CA VAL A 37 -0.12 3.43 10.31
C VAL A 37 -0.80 2.23 9.67
N ALA A 38 -0.59 2.05 8.36
CA ALA A 38 -0.99 0.86 7.64
C ALA A 38 0.25 0.02 7.33
N VAL A 39 0.30 -1.22 7.83
CA VAL A 39 1.42 -2.14 7.58
C VAL A 39 0.98 -3.23 6.62
N ILE A 40 1.74 -3.42 5.53
CA ILE A 40 1.50 -4.46 4.54
C ILE A 40 2.51 -5.59 4.76
N LEU A 41 2.02 -6.77 5.16
CA LEU A 41 2.85 -7.95 5.42
C LEU A 41 3.05 -8.79 4.15
N ASP A 42 3.53 -8.17 3.07
CA ASP A 42 3.83 -8.85 1.81
C ASP A 42 5.04 -8.21 1.12
N ARG A 43 6.04 -9.00 0.75
CA ARG A 43 7.25 -8.51 0.06
C ARG A 43 6.95 -7.97 -1.33
N ARG A 44 5.88 -8.46 -1.97
CA ARG A 44 5.45 -8.04 -3.32
C ARG A 44 4.81 -6.66 -3.32
N ALA A 45 4.50 -6.11 -2.14
CA ALA A 45 3.96 -4.77 -1.97
C ALA A 45 4.85 -3.68 -2.58
N VAL A 46 6.17 -3.87 -2.54
CA VAL A 46 7.16 -2.92 -3.06
C VAL A 46 7.00 -2.71 -4.58
N ASP A 47 6.57 -3.74 -5.31
CA ASP A 47 6.39 -3.69 -6.78
C ASP A 47 5.01 -3.17 -7.21
N LEU A 48 4.11 -2.88 -6.26
CA LEU A 48 2.75 -2.41 -6.55
C LEU A 48 2.75 -0.90 -6.80
N ALA A 49 2.82 -0.52 -8.07
CA ALA A 49 2.70 0.88 -8.49
C ALA A 49 1.37 1.50 -8.00
N GLY A 50 1.46 2.65 -7.33
CA GLY A 50 0.31 3.42 -6.87
C GLY A 50 0.05 3.38 -5.37
N ILE A 51 0.98 2.91 -4.55
CA ILE A 51 0.97 3.13 -3.09
C ILE A 51 2.41 3.49 -2.71
N ASP A 52 2.58 4.56 -1.94
CA ASP A 52 3.88 4.87 -1.36
C ASP A 52 4.10 3.92 -0.19
N VAL A 53 5.02 2.97 -0.37
CA VAL A 53 5.36 1.94 0.61
C VAL A 53 6.87 1.95 0.84
N GLU A 54 7.26 1.84 2.11
CA GLU A 54 8.65 1.69 2.50
C GLU A 54 8.87 0.27 3.03
N TYR A 55 9.99 -0.33 2.63
CA TYR A 55 10.37 -1.62 3.17
C TYR A 55 10.83 -1.45 4.62
N MET A 56 10.32 -2.31 5.50
CA MET A 56 10.71 -2.34 6.90
C MET A 56 11.07 -3.77 7.31
N GLU A 57 12.16 -3.90 8.07
CA GLU A 57 12.59 -5.18 8.62
C GLU A 57 11.87 -5.49 9.94
N ASP A 58 11.67 -4.47 10.80
CA ASP A 58 10.89 -4.58 12.04
C ASP A 58 9.66 -3.64 12.01
N PRO A 59 8.46 -4.17 11.71
CA PRO A 59 7.25 -3.35 11.68
C PRO A 59 6.83 -2.84 13.06
N VAL A 60 7.18 -3.54 14.15
CA VAL A 60 6.75 -3.15 15.50
C VAL A 60 7.56 -1.95 15.96
N ALA A 61 8.87 -1.97 15.74
CA ALA A 61 9.75 -0.84 16.07
C ALA A 61 9.34 0.42 15.30
N SER A 62 9.16 0.34 13.99
CA SER A 62 8.79 1.50 13.17
C SER A 62 7.41 2.08 13.49
N VAL A 63 6.42 1.22 13.76
CA VAL A 63 5.09 1.69 14.20
C VAL A 63 5.20 2.41 15.55
N ARG A 64 5.97 1.88 16.49
CA ARG A 64 6.18 2.53 17.80
C ARG A 64 6.86 3.88 17.64
N GLU A 65 7.91 3.96 16.82
CA GLU A 65 8.63 5.20 16.54
C GLU A 65 7.70 6.27 15.94
N PHE A 66 6.85 5.90 14.98
CA PHE A 66 5.87 6.81 14.38
C PHE A 66 4.91 7.42 15.42
N PHE A 67 4.42 6.62 16.36
CA PHE A 67 3.50 7.11 17.40
C PHE A 67 4.21 7.87 18.54
N ILE A 68 5.53 7.71 18.71
CA ILE A 68 6.31 8.43 19.72
C ILE A 68 6.80 9.79 19.20
N ASN A 69 7.22 9.85 17.92
CA ASN A 69 7.79 11.05 17.32
C ASN A 69 6.75 11.99 16.68
N GLY A 70 5.51 11.54 16.52
CA GLY A 70 4.41 12.34 15.96
C GLY A 70 3.74 13.21 17.00
#